data_AF-A0A009RYB3-F1
#
_entry.id   AF-A0A009RYB3-F1
#
_cell.length_a   1.000
_cell.length_b   1.000
_cell.length_c   1.000
_cell.angle_alpha   90.00
_cell.angle_beta   90.00
_cell.angle_gamma   90.00
#
_symmetry.space_group_name_H-M   'P 1'
#
loop_
_entity.id
_entity.type
_entity.pdbx_description
1 polymer ?
#
loop_
_entity_poly.entity_id
_entity_poly.type
_entity_poly.pdbx_seq_one_letter_code
_entity_poly.pdbx_strand_id
1 'polypeptide(L)' 'MDEATIKSMAAELAKGLKTPEDLNQMTAVFKKFMIETALNTELSDHLGYEKHQPKKGSNSRNGFSSKTITTQDGQLALD' A
#
# COMPACT_ATOMS: atom_id res chain seq x y z
N MET A 1 0.06 -16.43 0.51
CA MET A 1 -0.38 -16.51 -0.91
C MET A 1 0.28 -17.73 -1.52
N ASP A 2 -0.46 -18.46 -2.34
CA ASP A 2 0.09 -19.58 -3.10
C ASP A 2 0.74 -19.07 -4.40
N GLU A 3 1.60 -19.89 -5.02
CA GLU A 3 2.30 -19.51 -6.25
C GLU A 3 1.31 -19.27 -7.42
N ALA A 4 0.18 -19.97 -7.40
CA ALA A 4 -0.86 -19.87 -8.43
C ALA A 4 -1.54 -18.49 -8.44
N THR A 5 -1.89 -17.94 -7.27
CA THR A 5 -2.45 -16.59 -7.17
C THR A 5 -1.44 -15.52 -7.58
N ILE A 6 -0.16 -15.68 -7.24
CA ILE A 6 0.87 -14.73 -7.67
C ILE A 6 1.02 -14.74 -9.20
N LYS A 7 1.02 -15.93 -9.83
CA LYS A 7 1.07 -16.04 -11.29
C LYS A 7 -0.15 -15.43 -11.98
N SER A 8 -1.35 -15.64 -11.45
CA SER A 8 -2.57 -15.05 -12.06
C SER A 8 -2.58 -13.53 -11.96
N MET A 9 -2.17 -12.97 -10.81
CA MET A 9 -2.02 -11.52 -10.64
C MET A 9 -0.96 -10.95 -11.58
N ALA A 10 0.20 -11.61 -11.70
CA ALA A 10 1.25 -11.19 -12.63
C ALA A 10 0.76 -11.20 -14.09
N ALA A 11 -0.01 -12.23 -14.48
CA ALA A 11 -0.57 -12.32 -15.83
C ALA A 11 -1.58 -11.20 -16.13
N GLU A 12 -2.43 -10.83 -15.17
CA GLU A 12 -3.34 -9.68 -15.32
C GLU A 12 -2.58 -8.36 -15.44
N LEU A 13 -1.60 -8.12 -14.55
CA LEU A 13 -0.79 -6.90 -14.57
C LEU A 13 0.00 -6.76 -15.88
N ALA A 14 0.54 -7.86 -16.41
CA ALA A 14 1.32 -7.87 -17.65
C ALA A 14 0.52 -7.40 -18.88
N LYS A 15 -0.81 -7.55 -18.90
CA LYS A 15 -1.65 -7.11 -20.03
C LYS A 15 -1.58 -5.59 -20.27
N GLY A 16 -1.27 -4.82 -19.24
CA GLY A 16 -1.18 -3.36 -19.30
C GLY A 16 0.23 -2.82 -19.58
N LEU A 17 1.27 -3.66 -19.49
CA LEU A 17 2.66 -3.23 -19.58
C LEU A 17 3.15 -3.27 -21.03
N LYS A 18 3.62 -2.13 -21.54
CA LYS A 18 4.15 -2.02 -22.92
C LYS A 18 5.65 -1.74 -22.94
N THR A 19 6.18 -1.13 -21.88
CA THR A 19 7.57 -0.70 -21.78
C THR A 19 8.20 -1.09 -20.43
N PRO A 20 9.54 -1.13 -20.33
CA PRO A 20 10.22 -1.28 -19.04
C PRO A 20 9.90 -0.16 -18.04
N GLU A 21 9.60 1.04 -18.54
CA GLU A 21 9.24 2.17 -17.69
C GLU A 21 7.87 1.97 -17.02
N ASP A 22 6.91 1.38 -17.74
CA ASP A 22 5.61 1.02 -17.19
C ASP A 22 5.77 0.03 -16.02
N LEU A 23 6.73 -0.90 -16.12
CA LEU A 23 7.03 -1.86 -15.05
C LEU A 23 7.58 -1.16 -13.80
N ASN A 24 8.48 -0.19 -13.98
CA ASN A 24 9.03 0.60 -12.87
C ASN A 24 7.93 1.41 -12.17
N GLN A 25 7.09 2.09 -12.95
CA GLN A 25 5.96 2.87 -12.41
C GLN A 25 4.97 1.99 -11.66
N MET A 26 4.61 0.84 -12.24
CA MET A 26 3.70 -0.12 -11.60
C MET A 26 4.28 -0.65 -10.30
N THR A 27 5.59 -0.96 -10.28
CA THR A 27 6.28 -1.42 -9.08
C THR A 27 6.26 -0.36 -7.97
N ALA A 28 6.48 0.92 -8.33
CA ALA A 28 6.40 2.03 -7.37
C ALA A 28 4.99 2.18 -6.79
N VAL A 29 3.94 2.15 -7.63
CA VAL A 29 2.54 2.21 -7.18
C VAL A 29 2.20 1.03 -6.27
N PHE A 30 2.63 -0.18 -6.65
CA PHE A 30 2.39 -1.38 -5.85
C PHE A 30 3.07 -1.29 -4.47
N LYS A 31 4.33 -0.83 -4.42
CA LYS A 31 5.05 -0.60 -3.16
C LYS A 31 4.35 0.43 -2.29
N LYS A 32 3.92 1.56 -2.87
CA LYS A 32 3.13 2.58 -2.16
C LYS A 32 1.90 1.96 -1.50
N PHE A 33 1.08 1.25 -2.28
CA PHE A 33 -0.16 0.66 -1.80
C PHE A 33 0.07 -0.37 -0.69
N MET A 34 1.10 -1.21 -0.83
CA MET A 34 1.49 -2.18 0.19
C MET A 34 1.91 -1.51 1.50
N ILE A 35 2.73 -0.46 1.43
CA ILE A 35 3.18 0.28 2.61
C ILE A 35 2.01 0.99 3.28
N GLU A 36 1.19 1.73 2.53
CA GLU A 36 0.02 2.43 3.08
C GLU A 36 -1.00 1.47 3.69
N THR A 37 -1.21 0.31 3.07
CA THR A 37 -2.09 -0.73 3.62
C THR A 37 -1.53 -1.27 4.94
N ALA A 38 -0.24 -1.61 4.99
CA ALA A 38 0.41 -2.08 6.21
C ALA A 38 0.31 -1.04 7.33
N LEU A 39 0.60 0.24 7.04
CA LEU A 39 0.49 1.34 8.02
C LEU A 39 -0.95 1.52 8.52
N ASN A 40 -1.94 1.40 7.64
CA ASN A 40 -3.35 1.49 8.04
C ASN A 40 -3.78 0.32 8.92
N THR A 41 -3.32 -0.90 8.62
CA THR A 41 -3.55 -2.09 9.45
C THR A 41 -2.89 -1.96 10.81
N GLU A 42 -1.62 -1.54 10.87
CA GLU A 42 -0.93 -1.26 12.14
C GLU A 42 -1.67 -0.22 12.98
N LEU A 43 -2.23 0.82 12.35
CA LEU A 43 -3.05 1.81 13.03
C LEU A 43 -4.38 1.23 13.54
N SER A 44 -5.01 0.34 12.78
CA SER A 44 -6.21 -0.41 13.22
C SER A 44 -5.91 -1.26 14.44
N ASP A 45 -4.79 -1.98 14.43
CA ASP A 45 -4.35 -2.82 15.54
C ASP A 45 -4.02 -1.98 16.78
N HIS A 46 -3.31 -0.87 16.60
CA HIS A 46 -2.96 0.04 17.70
C HIS A 46 -4.20 0.67 18.36
N LEU A 47 -5.17 1.11 17.56
CA LEU A 47 -6.40 1.72 18.08
C LEU A 47 -7.44 0.69 18.55
N GLY A 48 -7.33 -0.56 18.09
CA GLY A 48 -8.29 -1.63 18.36
C GLY A 48 -9.62 -1.49 17.62
N TYR A 49 -9.67 -0.66 16.57
CA TYR A 49 -10.86 -0.49 15.73
C TYR A 49 -10.53 -0.04 14.29
N GLU A 50 -11.34 -0.53 13.34
CA GLU A 50 -11.23 -0.16 11.93
C GLU A 50 -11.80 1.22 11.64
N LYS A 51 -11.41 1.81 10.50
CA LYS A 51 -11.96 3.09 10.06
C LYS A 51 -13.50 3.00 9.97
N HIS A 52 -14.19 4.01 10.50
CA HIS A 52 -15.65 4.10 10.60
C HIS A 52 -16.35 3.10 11.55
N GLN A 53 -15.60 2.28 12.30
CA GLN A 53 -16.17 1.47 13.38
C GLN A 53 -16.31 2.27 14.69
N PRO A 54 -17.21 1.86 15.60
CA PRO A 54 -17.30 2.44 16.93
C PRO A 54 -15.94 2.36 17.67
N LYS A 55 -15.48 3.49 18.21
CA LYS A 55 -14.22 3.54 18.94
C LYS A 55 -14.35 2.85 20.30
N LYS A 56 -13.32 2.10 20.69
CA LYS A 56 -13.25 1.44 22.01
C LYS A 56 -12.47 2.24 23.06
N GLY A 57 -11.68 3.25 22.63
CA GLY A 57 -10.81 4.06 23.51
C GLY A 57 -11.03 5.56 23.41
N SER A 58 -10.15 6.34 24.06
CA SER A 58 -10.16 7.80 24.01
C SER A 58 -9.65 8.36 22.68
N ASN A 59 -8.69 7.68 22.06
CA ASN A 59 -8.02 8.10 20.84
C ASN A 59 -8.91 7.90 19.61
N SER A 60 -8.77 8.81 18.65
CA SER A 60 -9.48 8.80 17.38
C SER A 60 -8.49 8.98 16.22
N ARG A 61 -8.78 8.34 15.09
CA ARG A 61 -8.09 8.65 13.82
C ARG A 61 -8.27 10.13 13.47
N ASN A 62 -7.19 10.77 13.03
CA ASN A 62 -7.15 12.21 12.77
C ASN A 62 -6.53 12.54 11.41
N GLY A 63 -7.11 11.99 10.35
CA GLY A 63 -6.64 12.19 8.98
C GLY A 63 -5.32 11.48 8.67
N PHE A 64 -4.64 11.97 7.64
CA PHE A 64 -3.39 11.45 7.10
C PHE A 64 -2.38 12.58 6.92
N SER A 65 -1.11 12.24 6.81
CA SER A 65 -0.03 13.19 6.55
C SER A 65 0.93 12.58 5.55
N SER A 66 1.12 13.28 4.44
CA SER A 66 1.96 12.81 3.36
C SER A 66 3.44 12.79 3.77
N LYS A 67 4.17 11.80 3.26
CA LYS A 67 5.62 11.68 3.47
C LYS A 67 6.28 11.12 2.22
N THR A 68 7.37 11.76 1.80
CA THR A 68 8.29 11.20 0.80
C THR A 68 9.39 10.41 1.50
N ILE A 69 9.52 9.13 1.17
CA ILE A 69 10.56 8.25 1.68
C ILE A 69 11.58 7.90 0.60
N THR A 70 12.83 7.68 0.99
CA THR A 70 13.88 7.21 0.09
C THR A 70 13.92 5.69 0.13
N THR A 71 13.79 5.06 -1.04
CA THR A 71 13.88 3.60 -1.22
C THR A 71 15.05 3.27 -2.15
N GLN A 72 15.33 1.98 -2.35
CA GLN A 72 16.38 1.53 -3.28
C GLN A 72 16.12 1.95 -4.72
N ASP A 73 14.86 2.11 -5.12
CA ASP A 73 14.45 2.50 -6.47
C ASP A 73 14.22 4.01 -6.62
N GLY A 74 14.57 4.80 -5.60
CA GLY A 74 14.39 6.24 -5.59
C GLY A 74 13.37 6.72 -4.56
N GLN A 75 12.88 7.95 -4.76
CA GLN A 75 11.90 8.57 -3.86
C GLN A 75 10.50 8.02 -4.10
N LEU A 76 9.80 7.73 -3.01
CA LEU A 76 8.42 7.25 -3.03
C LEU A 76 7.55 8.16 -2.15
N ALA A 77 6.52 8.75 -2.74
CA ALA A 77 5.55 9.57 -2.01
C ALA A 77 4.42 8.69 -1.45
N LEU A 78 4.20 8.78 -0.15
CA LEU A 78 3.08 8.18 0.58
C LEU A 78 2.09 9.29 0.96
N ASP A 79 0.80 8.97 0.93
CA ASP A 79 -0.29 9.91 1.25
C ASP A 79 -0.85 9.72 2.67
#